data_AF-A0A081N6X7-F1
#
_entry.id   AF-A0A081N6X7-F1
#
_cell.length_a   1.000
_cell.length_b   1.000
_cell.length_c   1.000
_cell.angle_alpha   90.00
_cell.angle_beta   90.00
_cell.angle_gamma   90.00
#
_symmetry.space_group_name_H-M   'P 1'
#
loop_
_entity.id
_entity.type
_entity.pdbx_description
1 polymer ?
#
loop_
_entity_poly.entity_id
_entity_poly.type
_entity_poly.pdbx_seq_one_letter_code
_entity_poly.pdbx_strand_id
1 'polypeptide(L)'
;MAFPFLASNSARTVLFVNCYDPVADFTIRFNDASGDRVAFRTRDVAPTDTRFNLGNSGSRWNNVYTVSGIIQTSDERNKQDLRDISVIEKDVAQKIKGIIKAFRFKHAVKIKGNKARTHIGVIAQEVEKTFSDAGLDAFEYGILCFDEWDEDVDDEGHIIAEAGDRYSIRYDELCMFILASL
;
A
#
# COMPACT_ATOMS: atom_id res chain seq x y z
N MET A 1 -19.47 33.68 14.35
CA MET A 1 -20.40 32.72 14.96
C MET A 1 -19.56 31.53 15.38
N ALA A 2 -19.36 31.33 16.69
CA ALA A 2 -18.45 30.32 17.23
C ALA A 2 -19.10 28.93 17.18
N PHE A 3 -18.42 27.94 16.61
CA PHE A 3 -18.85 26.54 16.67
C PHE A 3 -18.34 25.91 17.99
N PRO A 4 -19.19 25.18 18.74
CA PRO A 4 -18.83 24.69 20.05
C PRO A 4 -17.83 23.54 19.94
N PHE A 5 -16.83 23.61 20.82
CA PHE A 5 -15.96 22.52 21.20
C PHE A 5 -16.80 21.37 21.78
N LEU A 6 -16.70 20.17 21.20
CA LEU A 6 -17.28 18.95 21.77
C LEU A 6 -16.14 18.04 22.24
N ALA A 7 -15.84 18.12 23.54
CA ALA A 7 -15.20 17.03 24.25
C ALA A 7 -16.23 15.91 24.42
N SER A 8 -15.91 14.69 23.96
CA SER A 8 -16.79 13.53 24.07
C SER A 8 -16.11 12.41 24.83
N ASN A 9 -16.59 12.16 26.05
CA ASN A 9 -16.36 10.91 26.78
C ASN A 9 -17.47 9.89 26.41
N SER A 10 -17.35 9.25 25.24
CA SER A 10 -17.62 7.81 25.01
C SER A 10 -17.87 7.46 23.53
N ALA A 11 -17.13 6.43 23.12
CA ALA A 11 -17.25 5.48 22.00
C ALA A 11 -17.38 5.95 20.54
N ARG A 12 -18.16 6.96 20.13
CA ARG A 12 -18.18 7.41 18.71
C ARG A 12 -18.62 8.87 18.56
N THR A 13 -17.66 9.76 18.35
CA THR A 13 -17.93 11.12 17.86
C THR A 13 -18.11 11.06 16.35
N VAL A 14 -19.31 11.34 15.86
CA VAL A 14 -19.58 11.54 14.43
C VAL A 14 -19.64 13.05 14.18
N LEU A 15 -18.67 13.58 13.43
CA LEU A 15 -18.71 14.97 13.00
C LEU A 15 -19.63 15.09 11.78
N PHE A 16 -20.82 15.64 11.97
CA PHE A 16 -21.70 16.01 10.87
C PHE A 16 -21.28 17.38 10.34
N VAL A 17 -20.64 17.42 9.18
CA VAL A 17 -20.36 18.66 8.47
C VAL A 17 -21.41 18.84 7.37
N ASN A 18 -22.44 19.64 7.64
CA ASN A 18 -23.39 20.07 6.62
C ASN A 18 -22.94 21.45 6.11
N CYS A 19 -22.22 21.45 4.98
CA CYS A 19 -21.86 22.67 4.26
C CYS A 19 -22.51 22.59 2.87
N TYR A 20 -23.52 23.43 2.66
CA TYR A 20 -24.15 23.63 1.36
C TYR A 20 -23.86 25.07 0.94
N ASP A 21 -22.94 25.24 -0.01
CA ASP A 21 -22.73 26.49 -0.73
C ASP A 21 -23.00 26.24 -2.22
N PRO A 22 -24.02 26.87 -2.82
CA PRO A 22 -24.40 26.63 -4.21
C PRO A 22 -23.44 27.24 -5.24
N VAL A 23 -22.40 27.99 -4.82
CA VAL A 23 -21.52 28.75 -5.73
C VAL A 23 -20.04 28.38 -5.59
N ALA A 24 -19.62 27.70 -4.53
CA ALA A 24 -18.21 27.39 -4.26
C ALA A 24 -17.90 25.89 -4.12
N ASP A 25 -16.71 25.49 -4.56
CA ASP A 25 -16.13 24.18 -4.25
C ASP A 25 -15.96 24.04 -2.74
N PHE A 26 -16.71 23.13 -2.12
CA PHE A 26 -16.52 22.81 -0.71
C PHE A 26 -15.34 21.84 -0.56
N THR A 27 -14.39 22.19 0.31
CA THR A 27 -13.24 21.33 0.63
C THR A 27 -13.18 21.04 2.13
N ILE A 28 -13.25 19.77 2.52
CA ILE A 28 -12.85 19.34 3.87
C ILE A 28 -11.35 19.08 3.85
N ARG A 29 -10.61 19.73 4.76
CA ARG A 29 -9.16 19.59 4.90
C ARG A 29 -8.81 19.05 6.29
N PHE A 30 -7.92 18.08 6.33
CA PHE A 30 -7.31 17.58 7.57
C PHE A 30 -5.89 18.13 7.66
N ASN A 31 -5.62 18.92 8.71
CA ASN A 31 -4.41 19.76 8.79
C ASN A 31 -3.62 19.45 10.05
N ASP A 32 -2.31 19.68 9.99
CA ASP A 32 -1.44 19.81 11.16
C ASP A 32 -0.71 21.17 11.12
N ALA A 33 0.27 21.37 12.00
CA ALA A 33 1.06 22.60 12.04
C ALA A 33 1.87 22.86 10.74
N SER A 34 2.05 21.84 9.89
CA SER A 34 2.79 21.91 8.63
C SER A 34 1.90 22.13 7.39
N GLY A 35 0.57 22.05 7.52
CA GLY A 35 -0.38 22.39 6.47
C GLY A 35 -1.49 21.35 6.26
N ASP A 36 -2.17 21.44 5.13
CA ASP A 36 -3.20 20.48 4.73
C ASP A 36 -2.56 19.15 4.32
N ARG A 37 -3.17 18.01 4.71
CA ARG A 37 -2.70 16.67 4.33
C ARG A 37 -3.58 16.01 3.26
N VAL A 38 -4.90 16.14 3.37
CA VAL A 38 -5.87 15.56 2.42
C VAL A 38 -7.03 16.53 2.21
N ALA A 39 -7.47 16.66 0.96
CA ALA A 39 -8.61 17.48 0.56
C ALA A 39 -9.73 16.61 -0.03
N PHE A 40 -10.92 16.69 0.53
CA PHE A 40 -12.16 16.14 -0.06
C PHE A 40 -12.82 17.25 -0.86
N ARG A 41 -12.81 17.13 -2.18
CA ARG A 41 -13.36 18.13 -3.11
C ARG A 41 -14.62 17.58 -3.78
N THR A 42 -15.30 18.43 -4.55
CA THR A 42 -16.50 18.07 -5.32
C THR A 42 -16.27 16.88 -6.27
N ARG A 43 -15.05 16.71 -6.79
CA ARG A 43 -14.73 15.75 -7.85
C ARG A 43 -13.85 14.58 -7.40
N ASP A 44 -13.06 14.78 -6.35
CA ASP A 44 -12.03 13.82 -5.93
C ASP A 44 -11.69 13.94 -4.44
N VAL A 45 -11.04 12.90 -3.92
CA VAL A 45 -10.31 12.93 -2.66
C VAL A 45 -8.84 12.83 -3.02
N ALA A 46 -8.09 13.90 -2.76
CA ALA A 46 -6.72 14.02 -3.22
C ALA A 46 -5.79 14.42 -2.07
N PRO A 47 -4.58 13.85 -2.00
CA PRO A 47 -3.56 14.37 -1.12
C PRO A 47 -3.11 15.75 -1.64
N THR A 48 -2.63 16.59 -0.73
CA THR A 48 -2.10 17.92 -1.04
C THR A 48 -0.60 17.91 -1.38
N ASP A 49 0.07 16.78 -1.12
CA ASP A 49 1.46 16.48 -1.47
C ASP A 49 1.54 15.02 -1.99
N THR A 50 2.51 14.73 -2.85
CA THR A 50 2.78 13.38 -3.38
C THR A 50 3.35 12.38 -2.37
N ARG A 51 3.73 12.80 -1.15
CA ARG A 51 4.35 11.96 -0.11
C ARG A 51 3.35 11.17 0.73
N PHE A 52 2.05 11.42 0.59
CA PHE A 52 1.03 10.76 1.40
C PHE A 52 0.67 9.38 0.85
N ASN A 53 0.70 8.38 1.73
CA ASN A 53 0.31 7.01 1.42
C ASN A 53 -1.15 6.73 1.76
N LEU A 54 -1.80 5.85 1.00
CA LEU A 54 -3.10 5.29 1.35
C LEU A 54 -2.91 4.00 2.17
N GLY A 55 -2.78 4.16 3.49
CA GLY A 55 -2.39 3.09 4.41
C GLY A 55 -0.87 2.93 4.54
N ASN A 56 -0.43 2.01 5.40
CA ASN A 56 0.99 1.70 5.61
C ASN A 56 1.19 0.21 5.99
N SER A 57 2.43 -0.19 6.26
CA SER A 57 2.80 -1.57 6.60
C SER A 57 2.06 -2.09 7.85
N GLY A 58 1.92 -1.29 8.91
CA GLY A 58 1.14 -1.62 10.11
C GLY A 58 -0.39 -1.54 9.91
N SER A 59 -0.87 -0.61 9.09
CA SER A 59 -2.28 -0.24 8.91
C SER A 59 -2.71 -0.37 7.46
N ARG A 60 -3.07 -1.60 7.07
CA ARG A 60 -3.42 -1.96 5.68
C ARG A 60 -4.92 -2.00 5.44
N TRP A 61 -5.31 -1.60 4.23
CA TRP A 61 -6.65 -1.86 3.72
C TRP A 61 -6.87 -3.35 3.48
N ASN A 62 -8.05 -3.85 3.83
CA ASN A 62 -8.44 -5.23 3.53
C ASN A 62 -8.77 -5.41 2.04
N ASN A 63 -9.50 -4.47 1.45
CA ASN A 63 -9.85 -4.46 0.03
C ASN A 63 -10.01 -3.01 -0.46
N VAL A 64 -9.77 -2.79 -1.75
CA VAL A 64 -10.09 -1.54 -2.45
C VAL A 64 -11.01 -1.90 -3.61
N TYR A 65 -12.18 -1.26 -3.69
CA TYR A 65 -13.18 -1.50 -4.73
C TYR A 65 -13.21 -0.32 -5.69
N THR A 66 -12.93 -0.55 -6.96
CA THR A 66 -12.90 0.48 -8.02
C THR A 66 -13.64 0.00 -9.27
N VAL A 67 -14.14 0.93 -10.08
CA VAL A 67 -14.77 0.62 -11.37
C VAL A 67 -13.71 0.28 -12.44
N SER A 68 -12.54 0.90 -12.37
CA SER A 68 -11.38 0.68 -13.25
C SER A 68 -10.10 0.45 -12.45
N GLY A 69 -9.03 0.01 -13.12
CA GLY A 69 -7.71 -0.21 -12.48
C GLY A 69 -7.08 1.07 -11.90
N ILE A 70 -6.06 0.87 -11.08
CA ILE A 70 -5.25 1.96 -10.48
C ILE A 70 -4.36 2.57 -11.57
N ILE A 71 -4.30 3.89 -11.63
CA ILE A 71 -3.47 4.62 -12.60
C ILE A 71 -2.11 4.93 -11.96
N GLN A 72 -1.02 4.56 -12.65
CA GLN A 72 0.35 4.93 -12.27
C GLN A 72 0.97 5.84 -13.34
N THR A 73 1.68 6.88 -12.90
CA THR A 73 2.43 7.77 -13.80
C THR A 73 3.51 6.98 -14.54
N SER A 74 3.47 6.98 -15.87
CA SER A 74 4.45 6.29 -16.72
C SER A 74 4.93 7.16 -17.88
N ASP A 75 5.15 8.44 -17.59
CA ASP A 75 5.66 9.43 -18.54
C ASP A 75 7.18 9.30 -18.70
N GLU A 76 7.70 9.33 -19.94
CA GLU A 76 9.14 9.21 -20.22
C GLU A 76 9.95 10.33 -19.55
N ARG A 77 9.36 11.53 -19.42
CA ARG A 77 10.02 12.70 -18.84
C ARG A 77 10.31 12.55 -17.36
N ASN A 78 9.65 11.58 -16.72
CA ASN A 78 9.78 11.26 -15.31
C ASN A 78 10.60 9.98 -15.09
N LYS A 79 11.25 9.44 -16.13
CA LYS A 79 12.06 8.22 -16.07
C LYS A 79 13.45 8.50 -16.64
N GLN A 80 14.44 7.76 -16.13
CA GLN A 80 15.82 7.81 -16.59
C GLN A 80 16.39 6.40 -16.68
N ASP A 81 17.59 6.27 -17.27
CA ASP A 81 18.34 5.02 -17.36
C ASP A 81 17.56 3.88 -18.03
N LEU A 82 16.82 4.23 -19.10
CA LEU A 82 16.04 3.28 -19.88
C LEU A 82 16.97 2.26 -20.56
N ARG A 83 16.78 0.98 -20.23
CA ARG A 83 17.50 -0.13 -20.85
C ARG A 83 16.60 -1.35 -21.01
N ASP A 84 17.03 -2.26 -21.88
CA ASP A 84 16.42 -3.58 -22.00
C ASP A 84 16.70 -4.43 -20.75
N ILE A 85 15.82 -5.41 -20.52
CA ILE A 85 16.01 -6.44 -19.50
C ILE A 85 17.15 -7.37 -19.92
N SER A 86 18.15 -7.49 -19.06
CA SER A 86 19.36 -8.29 -19.27
C SER A 86 19.05 -9.79 -19.29
N VAL A 87 20.00 -10.58 -19.78
CA VAL A 87 19.87 -12.05 -19.84
C VAL A 87 19.74 -12.65 -18.43
N ILE A 88 20.50 -12.15 -17.45
CA ILE A 88 20.45 -12.64 -16.06
C ILE A 88 19.08 -12.32 -15.45
N GLU A 89 18.56 -11.11 -15.67
CA GLU A 89 17.23 -10.73 -15.19
C GLU A 89 16.12 -11.58 -15.82
N LYS A 90 16.21 -11.89 -17.12
CA LYS A 90 15.25 -12.81 -17.77
C LYS A 90 15.30 -14.22 -17.17
N ASP A 91 16.48 -14.73 -16.85
CA ASP A 91 16.63 -16.03 -16.18
C ASP A 91 16.00 -16.01 -14.77
N VAL A 92 16.23 -14.95 -14.00
CA VAL A 92 15.59 -14.73 -12.69
C VAL A 92 14.07 -14.67 -12.83
N ALA A 93 13.55 -13.92 -13.80
CA ALA A 93 12.12 -13.82 -14.07
C ALA A 93 11.49 -15.20 -14.40
N GLN A 94 12.15 -16.02 -15.21
CA GLN A 94 11.69 -17.39 -15.50
C GLN A 94 11.72 -18.30 -14.27
N LYS A 95 12.75 -18.19 -13.43
CA LYS A 95 12.81 -18.91 -12.15
C LYS A 95 11.67 -18.48 -11.22
N ILE A 96 11.39 -17.17 -11.12
CA ILE A 96 10.30 -16.66 -10.29
C ILE A 96 8.94 -17.16 -10.80
N LYS A 97 8.73 -17.22 -12.12
CA LYS A 97 7.52 -17.83 -12.71
C LYS A 97 7.34 -19.28 -12.27
N GLY A 98 8.43 -20.05 -12.13
CA GLY A 98 8.42 -21.44 -11.67
C GLY A 98 8.08 -21.64 -10.19
N ILE A 99 8.20 -20.60 -9.35
CA ILE A 99 7.92 -20.67 -7.90
C ILE A 99 6.56 -20.09 -7.50
N ILE A 100 5.69 -19.74 -8.46
CA ILE A 100 4.31 -19.32 -8.16
C ILE A 100 3.56 -20.47 -7.47
N LYS A 101 2.89 -20.18 -6.35
CA LYS A 101 2.19 -21.15 -5.51
C LYS A 101 0.74 -20.78 -5.27
N ALA A 102 -0.06 -21.81 -4.99
CA ALA A 102 -1.36 -21.66 -4.38
C ALA A 102 -1.23 -21.67 -2.84
N PHE A 103 -1.83 -20.70 -2.16
CA PHE A 103 -1.77 -20.58 -0.71
C PHE A 103 -3.08 -20.07 -0.11
N ARG A 104 -3.21 -20.20 1.22
CA ARG A 104 -4.30 -19.59 2.01
C ARG A 104 -3.68 -18.80 3.14
N PHE A 105 -4.22 -17.62 3.44
CA PHE A 105 -3.75 -16.83 4.56
C PHE A 105 -4.08 -17.51 5.89
N LYS A 106 -3.08 -17.63 6.79
CA LYS A 106 -3.24 -18.24 8.13
C LYS A 106 -4.41 -17.62 8.91
N HIS A 107 -4.51 -16.29 8.92
CA HIS A 107 -5.61 -15.57 9.56
C HIS A 107 -6.99 -15.93 8.95
N ALA A 108 -7.09 -16.03 7.63
CA ALA A 108 -8.33 -16.42 6.97
C ALA A 108 -8.73 -17.87 7.31
N VAL A 109 -7.76 -18.78 7.41
CA VAL A 109 -7.99 -20.17 7.85
C VAL A 109 -8.44 -20.20 9.31
N LYS A 110 -7.82 -19.41 10.20
CA LYS A 110 -8.23 -19.33 11.61
C LYS A 110 -9.69 -18.89 11.78
N ILE A 111 -10.15 -17.94 10.95
CA ILE A 111 -11.53 -17.41 11.02
C ILE A 111 -12.53 -18.29 10.27
N LYS A 112 -12.19 -18.73 9.05
CA LYS A 112 -13.15 -19.34 8.10
C LYS A 112 -13.00 -20.85 7.98
N GLY A 113 -11.97 -21.44 8.59
CA GLY A 113 -11.63 -22.86 8.45
C GLY A 113 -11.49 -23.25 6.99
N ASN A 114 -12.21 -24.31 6.60
CA ASN A 114 -12.22 -24.84 5.23
C ASN A 114 -12.81 -23.87 4.19
N LYS A 115 -13.54 -22.82 4.61
CA LYS A 115 -14.08 -21.79 3.70
C LYS A 115 -13.05 -20.70 3.35
N ALA A 116 -11.83 -20.76 3.89
CA ALA A 116 -10.77 -19.86 3.48
C ALA A 116 -10.42 -20.10 2.01
N ARG A 117 -10.50 -19.03 1.21
CA ARG A 117 -10.24 -19.06 -0.23
C ARG A 117 -8.75 -19.31 -0.52
N THR A 118 -8.49 -20.02 -1.62
CA THR A 118 -7.15 -20.18 -2.17
C THR A 118 -6.78 -18.95 -3.00
N HIS A 119 -5.58 -18.45 -2.78
CA HIS A 119 -4.94 -17.35 -3.50
C HIS A 119 -3.75 -17.89 -4.29
N ILE A 120 -3.36 -17.19 -5.35
CA ILE A 120 -2.20 -17.53 -6.19
C ILE A 120 -1.22 -16.36 -6.13
N GLY A 121 0.08 -16.67 -5.98
CA GLY A 121 1.12 -15.66 -5.96
C GLY A 121 2.47 -16.25 -5.57
N VAL A 122 3.37 -15.41 -5.11
CA VAL A 122 4.73 -15.79 -4.70
C VAL A 122 4.94 -15.59 -3.20
N ILE A 123 5.96 -16.26 -2.66
CA ILE A 123 6.47 -16.01 -1.31
C ILE A 123 7.64 -15.06 -1.43
N ALA A 124 7.59 -13.92 -0.72
CA ALA A 124 8.55 -12.84 -0.89
C ALA A 124 10.00 -13.27 -0.62
N GLN A 125 10.21 -14.09 0.40
CA GLN A 125 11.54 -14.64 0.73
C GLN A 125 12.09 -15.57 -0.37
N GLU A 126 11.22 -16.29 -1.08
CA GLU A 126 11.66 -17.11 -2.23
C GLU A 126 12.06 -16.23 -3.42
N VAL A 127 11.37 -15.09 -3.61
CA VAL A 127 11.76 -14.09 -4.61
C VAL A 127 13.15 -13.53 -4.27
N GLU A 128 13.34 -13.05 -3.05
CA GLU A 128 14.65 -12.54 -2.56
C GLU A 128 15.77 -13.55 -2.80
N LYS A 129 15.56 -14.81 -2.40
CA LYS A 129 16.52 -15.89 -2.63
C LYS A 129 16.81 -16.10 -4.11
N THR A 130 15.81 -16.02 -4.99
CA THR A 130 15.99 -16.23 -6.43
C THR A 130 16.87 -15.16 -7.06
N PHE A 131 16.76 -13.91 -6.62
CA PHE A 131 17.68 -12.83 -7.03
C PHE A 131 19.09 -13.10 -6.48
N SER A 132 19.20 -13.41 -5.19
CA SER A 132 20.50 -13.67 -4.54
C SER A 132 21.26 -14.86 -5.17
N ASP A 133 20.56 -15.95 -5.50
CA ASP A 133 21.13 -17.12 -6.19
C ASP A 133 21.70 -16.76 -7.59
N ALA A 134 21.23 -15.67 -8.21
CA ALA A 134 21.73 -15.14 -9.48
C ALA A 134 22.76 -14.02 -9.31
N GLY A 135 23.16 -13.70 -8.07
CA GLY A 135 24.10 -12.61 -7.77
C GLY A 135 23.49 -11.21 -7.90
N LEU A 136 22.16 -11.10 -7.85
CA LEU A 136 21.44 -9.83 -7.86
C LEU A 136 20.87 -9.52 -6.47
N ASP A 137 20.76 -8.24 -6.14
CA ASP A 137 20.01 -7.79 -4.97
C ASP A 137 18.56 -7.52 -5.38
N ALA A 138 17.60 -8.14 -4.70
CA ALA A 138 16.17 -7.94 -4.96
C ALA A 138 15.68 -6.55 -4.55
N PHE A 139 16.34 -5.90 -3.58
CA PHE A 139 15.93 -4.59 -3.06
C PHE A 139 16.36 -3.41 -3.95
N GLU A 140 17.24 -3.65 -4.92
CA GLU A 140 17.53 -2.72 -6.02
C GLU A 140 16.37 -2.64 -7.03
N TYR A 141 15.39 -3.55 -6.93
CA TYR A 141 14.19 -3.57 -7.76
C TYR A 141 12.98 -3.17 -6.92
N GLY A 142 12.06 -2.39 -7.48
CA GLY A 142 10.80 -2.01 -6.83
C GLY A 142 9.84 -3.18 -6.55
N ILE A 143 10.20 -4.41 -6.92
CA ILE A 143 9.39 -5.62 -6.81
C ILE A 143 9.24 -6.08 -5.35
N LEU A 144 10.35 -6.13 -4.61
CA LEU A 144 10.41 -6.62 -3.23
C LEU A 144 10.44 -5.43 -2.27
N CYS A 145 9.61 -5.47 -1.24
CA CYS A 145 9.62 -4.46 -0.17
C CYS A 145 9.77 -5.15 1.18
N PHE A 146 10.54 -4.53 2.06
CA PHE A 146 10.64 -4.88 3.46
C PHE A 146 10.42 -3.62 4.29
N ASP A 147 9.44 -3.66 5.18
CA ASP A 147 9.12 -2.58 6.10
C ASP A 147 9.19 -3.11 7.52
N GLU A 148 9.87 -2.37 8.39
CA GLU A 148 9.90 -2.59 9.84
C GLU A 148 9.30 -1.36 10.52
N TRP A 149 8.57 -1.56 11.61
CA TRP A 149 7.98 -0.49 12.40
C TRP A 149 8.06 -0.81 13.90
N ASP A 150 8.27 0.26 14.66
CA ASP A 150 8.32 0.21 16.12
C ASP A 150 6.92 0.06 16.73
N GLU A 151 6.92 -0.22 18.03
CA GLU A 151 5.72 -0.18 18.85
C GLU A 151 5.18 1.25 18.91
N ASP A 152 3.88 1.40 18.67
CA ASP A 152 3.17 2.68 18.78
C ASP A 152 2.39 2.70 20.10
N VAL A 153 2.63 3.74 20.91
CA VAL A 153 2.04 3.92 22.24
C VAL A 153 1.27 5.23 22.32
N ASP A 154 0.14 5.23 23.04
CA ASP A 154 -0.61 6.46 23.32
C ASP A 154 0.11 7.35 24.35
N ASP A 155 -0.41 8.56 24.55
CA ASP A 155 0.13 9.53 25.51
C ASP A 155 0.07 9.01 26.97
N GLU A 156 -0.73 7.96 27.23
CA GLU A 156 -0.87 7.26 28.49
C GLU A 156 0.03 6.00 28.63
N GLY A 157 0.80 5.66 27.58
CA GLY A 157 1.72 4.52 27.55
C GLY A 157 1.08 3.17 27.24
N HIS A 158 -0.16 3.14 26.72
CA HIS A 158 -0.76 1.92 26.21
C HIS A 158 -0.36 1.65 24.77
N ILE A 159 -0.09 0.39 24.46
CA ILE A 159 0.26 -0.06 23.10
C ILE A 159 -0.97 0.06 22.19
N ILE A 160 -0.88 0.93 21.18
CA ILE A 160 -1.87 1.10 20.11
C ILE A 160 -1.54 0.15 18.94
N ALA A 161 -0.25 -0.07 18.65
CA ALA A 161 0.20 -1.01 17.65
C ALA A 161 1.50 -1.68 18.09
N GLU A 162 1.55 -3.01 18.01
CA GLU A 162 2.76 -3.77 18.32
C GLU A 162 3.81 -3.58 17.21
N ALA A 163 5.08 -3.56 17.61
CA ALA A 163 6.22 -3.56 16.70
C ALA A 163 6.17 -4.78 15.76
N GLY A 164 6.73 -4.64 14.57
CA GLY A 164 6.85 -5.76 13.66
C GLY A 164 7.50 -5.43 12.34
N ASP A 165 7.66 -6.48 11.53
CA ASP A 165 8.18 -6.38 10.19
C ASP A 165 7.26 -7.04 9.17
N ARG A 166 7.52 -6.75 7.89
CA ARG A 166 6.84 -7.43 6.80
C ARG A 166 7.59 -7.35 5.50
N TYR A 167 7.69 -8.50 4.85
CA TYR A 167 7.93 -8.59 3.42
C TYR A 167 6.64 -8.41 2.61
N SER A 168 6.72 -7.60 1.56
CA SER A 168 5.64 -7.33 0.61
C SER A 168 6.13 -7.42 -0.84
N ILE A 169 5.20 -7.64 -1.76
CA ILE A 169 5.48 -7.73 -3.21
C ILE A 169 4.61 -6.73 -3.95
N ARG A 170 5.22 -5.95 -4.83
CA ARG A 170 4.50 -5.14 -5.83
C ARG A 170 4.16 -6.02 -7.03
N TYR A 171 2.95 -6.58 -7.00
CA TYR A 171 2.53 -7.57 -7.99
C TYR A 171 2.48 -7.04 -9.42
N ASP A 172 2.19 -5.76 -9.65
CA ASP A 172 2.20 -5.17 -11.00
C ASP A 172 3.61 -5.18 -11.61
N GLU A 173 4.62 -4.75 -10.84
CA GLU A 173 6.03 -4.79 -11.27
C GLU A 173 6.51 -6.23 -11.44
N LEU A 174 6.16 -7.14 -10.51
CA LEU A 174 6.50 -8.55 -10.62
C LEU A 174 5.90 -9.18 -11.89
N CYS A 175 4.63 -8.90 -12.19
CA CYS A 175 3.97 -9.42 -13.39
C CYS A 175 4.67 -8.92 -14.64
N MET A 176 4.99 -7.62 -14.72
CA MET A 176 5.74 -7.05 -15.85
C MET A 176 7.12 -7.68 -16.02
N PHE A 177 7.83 -7.93 -14.92
CA PHE A 177 9.13 -8.59 -14.93
C PHE A 177 9.06 -10.03 -15.45
N ILE A 178 8.06 -10.80 -15.00
CA ILE A 178 7.81 -12.16 -15.52
C ILE A 178 7.44 -12.13 -17.00
N LEU A 179 6.56 -11.20 -17.42
CA LEU A 179 6.14 -11.06 -18.81
C LEU A 179 7.31 -10.73 -19.75
N ALA A 180 8.27 -9.92 -19.28
CA ALA A 180 9.45 -9.56 -20.06
C ALA A 180 10.40 -10.74 -20.37
N SER A 181 10.17 -11.88 -19.74
CA SER A 181 10.95 -13.11 -19.95
C SER A 181 10.32 -14.10 -20.92
N LEU A 182 9.08 -13.87 -21.36
CA LEU A 182 8.33 -14.77 -22.25
C LEU A 182 8.86 -14.78 -23.69
#